data_AF-A0A972DNP5-F1
#
_entry.id   AF-A0A972DNP5-F1
#
_cell.length_a   1.000
_cell.length_b   1.000
_cell.length_c   1.000
_cell.angle_alpha   90.00
_cell.angle_beta   90.00
_cell.angle_gamma   90.00
#
_symmetry.space_group_name_H-M   'P 1'
#
loop_
_entity.id
_entity.type
_entity.pdbx_description
1 polymer ?
#
loop_
_entity_poly.entity_id
_entity_poly.type
_entity_poly.pdbx_seq_one_letter_code
_entity_poly.pdbx_strand_id
1 'polypeptide(L)'
;MGAFPIPYQRQQIVAGGRACGAAALAMVYQSFGMDCRQEDIWDRIAEEVRPNERVCRTHRLAEDALRQGLSAAILQAAFPIGLLRRMAGSGARVVLNHRLDAGSALGHFTVLVKLDREEVVLHDPHFGAGRSLPLAELEQLWKPIDGACEIVGGVLLAIGPEEKGPLRCGDCGAPLPAALACGRCHRPIALAPAEALGCLDRRCPNRRWDRLYCPSCDWAPPFDKPGGTI
;
A
#
# COMPACT_ATOMS: atom_id res chain seq x y z
N MET A 1 8.82 -14.73 12.33
CA MET A 1 9.81 -14.71 11.24
C MET A 1 10.49 -13.34 11.28
N GLY A 2 11.82 -13.29 11.29
CA GLY A 2 12.56 -12.02 11.25
C GLY A 2 12.44 -11.40 9.85
N ALA A 3 12.31 -10.07 9.78
CA ALA A 3 12.17 -9.38 8.50
C ALA A 3 13.56 -9.18 7.87
N PHE A 4 13.79 -9.73 6.68
CA PHE A 4 15.06 -9.56 5.95
C PHE A 4 15.15 -8.17 5.32
N PRO A 5 16.34 -7.68 4.95
CA PRO A 5 16.45 -6.52 4.07
C PRO A 5 15.55 -6.68 2.85
N ILE A 6 14.88 -5.62 2.43
CA ILE A 6 14.04 -5.65 1.22
C ILE A 6 14.99 -5.75 0.02
N PRO A 7 15.00 -6.86 -0.75
CA PRO A 7 15.83 -6.93 -1.93
C PRO A 7 15.30 -5.99 -3.01
N TYR A 8 16.17 -5.51 -3.88
CA TYR A 8 15.75 -4.78 -5.06
C TYR A 8 15.43 -5.74 -6.21
N GLN A 9 14.36 -5.44 -6.95
CA GLN A 9 14.08 -6.03 -8.25
C GLN A 9 13.65 -4.96 -9.25
N ARG A 10 14.28 -4.98 -10.43
CA ARG A 10 13.83 -4.18 -11.57
C ARG A 10 12.54 -4.75 -12.14
N GLN A 11 11.60 -3.89 -12.56
CA GLN A 11 10.41 -4.38 -13.26
C GLN A 11 10.78 -5.07 -14.56
N GLN A 12 10.15 -6.20 -14.83
CA GLN A 12 10.18 -6.86 -16.12
C GLN A 12 9.06 -6.31 -17.03
N ILE A 13 9.20 -6.50 -18.34
CA ILE A 13 8.11 -6.32 -19.29
C ILE A 13 7.43 -7.67 -19.45
N VAL A 14 6.20 -7.79 -18.93
CA VAL A 14 5.42 -9.04 -18.98
C VAL A 14 4.17 -8.79 -19.83
N ALA A 15 4.03 -9.53 -20.92
CA ALA A 15 2.92 -9.38 -21.88
C ALA A 15 2.70 -7.93 -22.35
N GLY A 16 3.79 -7.16 -22.54
CA GLY A 16 3.75 -5.76 -22.97
C GLY A 16 3.33 -4.75 -21.89
N GLY A 17 3.00 -5.19 -20.68
CA GLY A 17 2.57 -4.34 -19.56
C GLY A 17 3.72 -3.82 -18.69
N ARG A 18 3.49 -2.68 -18.02
CA ARG A 18 4.38 -2.15 -16.96
C ARG A 18 4.15 -2.93 -15.67
N ALA A 19 5.04 -3.86 -15.35
CA ALA A 19 4.89 -4.75 -14.19
C ALA A 19 5.45 -4.16 -12.87
N CYS A 20 5.43 -2.83 -12.66
CA CYS A 20 5.97 -2.21 -11.44
C CYS A 20 5.29 -2.72 -10.15
N GLY A 21 3.98 -3.01 -10.19
CA GLY A 21 3.26 -3.61 -9.07
C GLY A 21 3.74 -5.03 -8.74
N ALA A 22 4.05 -5.84 -9.76
CA ALA A 22 4.57 -7.19 -9.54
C ALA A 22 5.99 -7.18 -9.00
N ALA A 23 6.85 -6.29 -9.50
CA ALA A 23 8.18 -6.06 -8.96
C ALA A 23 8.14 -5.59 -7.50
N ALA A 24 7.24 -4.66 -7.18
CA ALA A 24 7.04 -4.19 -5.80
C ALA A 24 6.64 -5.33 -4.86
N LEU A 25 5.67 -6.16 -5.24
CA LEU A 25 5.29 -7.34 -4.46
C LEU A 25 6.41 -8.36 -4.35
N ALA A 26 7.17 -8.61 -5.42
CA ALA A 26 8.27 -9.56 -5.39
C ALA A 26 9.34 -9.15 -4.36
N MET A 27 9.69 -7.86 -4.32
CA MET A 27 10.60 -7.31 -3.30
C MET A 27 10.03 -7.48 -1.88
N VAL A 28 8.74 -7.19 -1.68
CA VAL A 28 8.08 -7.35 -0.37
C VAL A 28 8.04 -8.81 0.08
N TYR A 29 7.59 -9.73 -0.78
CA TYR A 29 7.48 -11.16 -0.49
C TYR A 29 8.84 -11.78 -0.17
N GLN A 30 9.88 -11.46 -0.94
CA GLN A 30 11.23 -11.93 -0.65
C GLN A 30 11.77 -11.37 0.68
N SER A 31 11.39 -10.15 1.07
CA SER A 31 11.74 -9.61 2.40
C SER A 31 11.10 -10.38 3.57
N PHE A 32 10.07 -11.17 3.29
CA PHE A 32 9.43 -12.12 4.20
C PHE A 32 9.92 -13.57 4.02
N GLY A 33 10.94 -13.79 3.18
CA GLY A 33 11.50 -15.12 2.92
C GLY A 33 10.66 -15.99 1.97
N MET A 34 9.74 -15.39 1.21
CA MET A 34 8.95 -16.08 0.21
C MET A 34 9.66 -16.08 -1.13
N ASP A 35 9.77 -17.24 -1.77
CA ASP A 35 10.24 -17.32 -3.16
C ASP A 35 9.11 -16.98 -4.12
N CYS A 36 9.39 -16.12 -5.10
CA CYS A 36 8.40 -15.65 -6.04
C CYS A 36 9.04 -15.06 -7.29
N ARG A 37 8.34 -15.21 -8.42
CA ARG A 37 8.71 -14.60 -9.69
C ARG A 37 7.74 -13.49 -10.06
N GLN A 38 8.23 -12.45 -10.73
CA GLN A 38 7.38 -11.33 -11.16
C GLN A 38 6.32 -11.77 -12.16
N GLU A 39 6.62 -12.74 -13.03
CA GLU A 39 5.66 -13.24 -14.02
C GLU A 39 4.46 -13.91 -13.32
N ASP A 40 4.73 -14.78 -12.34
CA ASP A 40 3.68 -15.47 -11.58
C ASP A 40 2.81 -14.47 -10.80
N ILE A 41 3.44 -13.43 -10.22
CA ILE A 41 2.71 -12.36 -9.52
C ILE A 41 1.85 -11.59 -10.51
N TRP A 42 2.42 -11.16 -11.63
CA TRP A 42 1.72 -10.39 -12.66
C TRP A 42 0.47 -11.10 -13.16
N ASP A 43 0.55 -12.42 -13.39
CA ASP A 43 -0.59 -13.20 -13.84
C ASP A 43 -1.76 -13.22 -12.84
N ARG A 44 -1.49 -13.08 -11.55
CA ARG A 44 -2.53 -12.99 -10.50
C ARG A 44 -3.09 -11.58 -10.32
N ILE A 45 -2.24 -10.56 -10.41
CA ILE A 45 -2.61 -9.18 -10.05
C ILE A 45 -3.06 -8.31 -11.21
N ALA A 46 -2.65 -8.63 -12.44
CA ALA A 46 -2.96 -7.80 -13.58
C ALA A 46 -4.34 -8.10 -14.15
N GLU A 47 -5.12 -7.05 -14.39
CA GLU A 47 -6.47 -7.09 -14.95
C GLU A 47 -6.46 -6.52 -16.37
N GLU A 48 -7.28 -7.11 -17.24
CA GLU A 48 -7.49 -6.58 -18.58
C GLU A 48 -8.51 -5.42 -18.50
N VAL A 49 -8.09 -4.23 -18.91
CA VAL A 49 -8.95 -3.04 -18.95
C VAL A 49 -9.45 -2.72 -20.35
N ARG A 50 -8.72 -3.17 -21.37
CA ARG A 50 -9.09 -3.16 -22.80
C ARG A 50 -8.45 -4.36 -23.49
N PRO A 51 -8.90 -4.76 -24.69
CA PRO A 51 -8.28 -5.83 -25.44
C PRO A 51 -6.76 -5.68 -25.53
N ASN A 52 -6.01 -6.64 -24.97
CA ASN A 52 -4.54 -6.66 -24.88
C ASN A 52 -3.91 -5.57 -23.99
N GLU A 53 -4.69 -4.83 -23.21
CA GLU A 53 -4.21 -3.83 -22.25
C GLU A 53 -4.43 -4.35 -20.83
N ARG A 54 -3.33 -4.79 -20.19
CA ARG A 54 -3.33 -5.25 -18.80
C ARG A 54 -2.72 -4.18 -17.89
N VAL A 55 -3.41 -3.83 -16.82
CA VAL A 55 -2.93 -2.91 -15.79
C VAL A 55 -2.99 -3.59 -14.43
N CYS A 56 -2.37 -2.95 -13.43
CA CYS A 56 -2.46 -3.41 -12.06
C CYS A 56 -2.86 -2.26 -11.14
N ARG A 57 -3.82 -2.51 -10.25
CA ARG A 57 -4.31 -1.54 -9.26
C ARG A 57 -3.90 -1.94 -7.86
N THR A 58 -3.77 -0.98 -6.95
CA THR A 58 -3.33 -1.20 -5.56
C THR A 58 -4.15 -2.28 -4.85
N HIS A 59 -5.47 -2.35 -5.09
CA HIS A 59 -6.32 -3.35 -4.45
C HIS A 59 -5.97 -4.79 -4.85
N ARG A 60 -5.51 -5.00 -6.08
CA ARG A 60 -5.06 -6.32 -6.56
C ARG A 60 -3.77 -6.77 -5.89
N LEU A 61 -2.86 -5.84 -5.59
CA LEU A 61 -1.65 -6.14 -4.82
C LEU A 61 -2.00 -6.59 -3.40
N ALA A 62 -2.92 -5.87 -2.76
CA ALA A 62 -3.38 -6.21 -1.41
C ALA A 62 -4.10 -7.56 -1.38
N GLU A 63 -4.97 -7.82 -2.36
CA GLU A 63 -5.66 -9.10 -2.47
C GLU A 63 -4.68 -10.26 -2.66
N ASP A 64 -3.64 -10.11 -3.47
CA ASP A 64 -2.61 -11.13 -3.62
C ASP A 64 -1.85 -11.36 -2.30
N ALA A 65 -1.43 -10.28 -1.62
CA ALA A 65 -0.75 -10.40 -0.32
C ALA A 65 -1.59 -11.16 0.72
N LEU A 66 -2.90 -10.88 0.80
CA LEU A 66 -3.81 -11.63 1.68
C LEU A 66 -3.89 -13.11 1.29
N ARG A 67 -3.97 -13.42 -0.01
CA ARG A 67 -3.98 -14.82 -0.50
C ARG A 67 -2.68 -15.57 -0.22
N GLN A 68 -1.56 -14.85 -0.17
CA GLN A 68 -0.26 -15.38 0.23
C GLN A 68 -0.11 -15.59 1.75
N GLY A 69 -1.17 -15.35 2.54
CA GLY A 69 -1.13 -15.52 4.00
C GLY A 69 -0.42 -14.39 4.74
N LEU A 70 -0.28 -13.21 4.11
CA LEU A 70 0.21 -12.00 4.77
C LEU A 70 -0.96 -11.14 5.25
N SER A 71 -0.68 -10.19 6.15
CA SER A 71 -1.62 -9.10 6.43
C SER A 71 -1.44 -7.98 5.41
N ALA A 72 -2.54 -7.32 5.02
CA ALA A 72 -2.47 -6.20 4.09
C ALA A 72 -3.63 -5.21 4.27
N ALA A 73 -3.29 -3.92 4.24
CA ALA A 73 -4.24 -2.81 4.29
C ALA A 73 -3.89 -1.72 3.28
N ILE A 74 -4.90 -1.19 2.62
CA ILE A 74 -4.76 -0.09 1.66
C ILE A 74 -5.31 1.18 2.31
N LEU A 75 -4.45 2.17 2.51
CA LEU A 75 -4.77 3.39 3.23
C LEU A 75 -4.55 4.61 2.33
N GLN A 76 -5.45 5.58 2.39
CA GLN A 76 -5.15 6.94 1.96
C GLN A 76 -4.82 7.76 3.20
N ALA A 77 -3.60 8.29 3.23
CA ALA A 77 -3.08 9.02 4.37
C ALA A 77 -3.78 10.37 4.57
N ALA A 78 -4.19 10.65 5.81
CA ALA A 78 -4.59 11.98 6.25
C ALA A 78 -3.35 12.84 6.57
N PHE A 79 -2.30 12.18 7.09
CA PHE A 79 -1.02 12.77 7.43
C PHE A 79 0.11 11.96 6.76
N PRO A 80 0.40 12.16 5.46
CA PRO A 80 1.27 11.28 4.66
C PRO A 80 2.61 10.95 5.33
N ILE A 81 3.41 11.97 5.64
CA ILE A 81 4.73 11.76 6.26
C ILE A 81 4.62 11.18 7.67
N GLY A 82 3.59 11.58 8.43
CA GLY A 82 3.35 11.05 9.77
C GLY A 82 3.02 9.55 9.76
N LEU A 83 2.22 9.11 8.78
CA LEU A 83 1.90 7.69 8.58
C LEU A 83 3.13 6.90 8.13
N LEU A 84 3.92 7.43 7.18
CA LEU A 84 5.15 6.77 6.74
C LEU A 84 6.20 6.64 7.86
N ARG A 85 6.39 7.67 8.69
CA ARG A 85 7.32 7.62 9.83
C ARG A 85 6.94 6.53 10.82
N ARG A 86 5.66 6.37 11.08
CA ARG A 86 5.17 5.27 11.91
C ARG A 86 5.49 3.92 11.27
N MET A 87 5.27 3.81 9.96
CA MET A 87 5.45 2.54 9.25
C MET A 87 6.89 2.13 9.08
N ALA A 88 7.80 3.08 8.87
CA ALA A 88 9.23 2.82 8.74
C ALA A 88 9.84 2.17 9.99
N GLY A 89 9.27 2.41 11.17
CA GLY A 89 9.66 1.77 12.43
C GLY A 89 8.90 0.47 12.73
N SER A 90 7.98 0.05 11.87
CA SER A 90 7.18 -1.16 12.05
C SER A 90 7.83 -2.37 11.36
N GLY A 91 7.36 -3.58 11.69
CA GLY A 91 7.70 -4.78 10.93
C GLY A 91 7.03 -4.88 9.55
N ALA A 92 6.13 -3.95 9.20
CA ALA A 92 5.42 -3.94 7.93
C ALA A 92 6.25 -3.32 6.80
N ARG A 93 5.99 -3.76 5.58
CA ARG A 93 6.51 -3.19 4.34
C ARG A 93 5.48 -2.26 3.72
N VAL A 94 5.95 -1.20 3.08
CA VAL A 94 5.06 -0.20 2.47
C VAL A 94 5.34 -0.13 0.98
N VAL A 95 4.30 -0.33 0.18
CA VAL A 95 4.27 -0.03 -1.25
C VAL A 95 3.52 1.28 -1.44
N LEU A 96 4.16 2.26 -2.08
CA LEU A 96 3.58 3.57 -2.37
C LEU A 96 2.97 3.54 -3.77
N ASN A 97 1.80 4.18 -3.95
CA ASN A 97 1.28 4.52 -5.28
C ASN A 97 1.39 6.04 -5.47
N HIS A 98 2.31 6.48 -6.32
CA HIS A 98 2.57 7.89 -6.60
C HIS A 98 2.75 8.12 -8.11
N ARG A 99 2.88 9.38 -8.54
CA ARG A 99 3.14 9.70 -9.95
C ARG A 99 4.55 9.26 -10.33
N LEU A 100 4.74 8.81 -11.56
CA LEU A 100 6.05 8.35 -12.06
C LEU A 100 7.13 9.43 -11.91
N ASP A 101 6.78 10.67 -12.23
CA ASP A 101 7.61 11.86 -12.09
C ASP A 101 6.71 13.10 -11.89
N ALA A 102 7.34 14.28 -11.69
CA ALA A 102 6.63 15.51 -11.37
C ALA A 102 5.71 16.03 -12.49
N GLY A 103 5.95 15.66 -13.76
CA GLY A 103 5.12 16.06 -14.91
C GLY A 103 4.14 14.98 -15.37
N SER A 104 4.31 13.74 -14.91
CA SER A 104 3.52 12.60 -15.36
C SER A 104 2.20 12.46 -14.62
N ALA A 105 1.15 12.10 -15.36
CA ALA A 105 -0.14 11.68 -14.83
C ALA A 105 -0.18 10.17 -14.48
N LEU A 106 0.84 9.41 -14.88
CA LEU A 106 0.90 7.95 -14.74
C LEU A 106 1.23 7.56 -13.31
N GLY A 107 0.52 6.54 -12.81
CA GLY A 107 0.76 5.91 -11.52
C GLY A 107 1.95 4.97 -11.58
N HIS A 108 2.66 4.89 -10.46
CA HIS A 108 3.85 4.07 -10.29
C HIS A 108 3.93 3.52 -8.88
N PHE A 109 4.45 2.29 -8.77
CA PHE A 109 4.65 1.62 -7.49
C PHE A 109 6.12 1.61 -7.09
N THR A 110 6.41 2.01 -5.86
CA THR A 110 7.73 1.92 -5.24
C THR A 110 7.64 1.32 -3.85
N VAL A 111 8.75 0.78 -3.35
CA VAL A 111 8.81 0.16 -2.01
C VAL A 111 9.63 1.03 -1.08
N LEU A 112 9.05 1.38 0.08
CA LEU A 112 9.74 2.10 1.13
C LEU A 112 10.83 1.22 1.76
N VAL A 113 12.08 1.69 1.72
CA VAL A 113 13.23 1.01 2.33
C VAL A 113 13.61 1.65 3.65
N LYS A 114 13.70 2.99 3.64
CA LYS A 114 14.09 3.78 4.81
C LYS A 114 13.39 5.14 4.77
N LEU A 115 13.17 5.71 5.93
CA LEU A 115 12.72 7.07 6.09
C LEU A 115 13.45 7.71 7.26
N ASP A 116 13.94 8.93 7.06
CA ASP A 116 14.49 9.74 8.14
C ASP A 116 13.78 11.09 8.28
N ARG A 117 14.49 12.11 8.75
CA ARG A 117 13.91 13.43 9.02
C ARG A 117 13.68 14.21 7.73
N GLU A 118 14.53 14.04 6.73
CA GLU A 118 14.60 14.91 5.54
C GLU A 118 14.38 14.13 4.25
N GLU A 119 14.73 12.83 4.24
CA GLU A 119 14.72 12.02 3.03
C GLU A 119 13.96 10.69 3.21
N VAL A 120 13.48 10.19 2.08
CA VAL A 120 12.92 8.86 1.92
C VAL A 120 13.79 8.07 0.95
N VAL A 121 14.08 6.81 1.28
CA VAL A 121 14.79 5.88 0.41
C VAL A 121 13.82 4.84 -0.11
N LEU A 122 13.74 4.73 -1.43
CA LEU A 122 12.82 3.86 -2.15
C LEU A 122 13.58 2.84 -3.01
N HIS A 123 13.05 1.62 -3.08
CA HIS A 123 13.31 0.75 -4.22
C HIS A 123 12.29 1.06 -5.31
N ASP A 124 12.80 1.53 -6.45
CA ASP A 124 12.00 1.96 -7.59
C ASP A 124 12.18 0.97 -8.75
N PRO A 125 11.17 0.15 -9.08
CA PRO A 125 11.29 -0.84 -10.15
C PRO A 125 11.68 -0.27 -11.52
N HIS A 126 11.45 1.03 -11.74
CA HIS A 126 11.80 1.72 -12.98
C HIS A 126 13.19 2.38 -12.89
N PHE A 127 13.43 3.14 -11.82
CA PHE A 127 14.62 3.99 -11.67
C PHE A 127 15.80 3.38 -10.92
N GLY A 128 15.61 2.28 -10.18
CA GLY A 128 16.71 1.59 -9.50
C GLY A 128 16.52 1.37 -8.01
N ALA A 129 17.52 0.72 -7.41
CA ALA A 129 17.57 0.44 -5.98
C ALA A 129 17.97 1.68 -5.17
N GLY A 130 17.34 1.91 -4.01
CA GLY A 130 17.88 2.83 -3.01
C GLY A 130 17.85 4.30 -3.44
N ARG A 131 16.88 4.67 -4.28
CA ARG A 131 16.68 6.05 -4.71
C ARG A 131 16.31 6.89 -3.49
N SER A 132 17.18 7.83 -3.11
CA SER A 132 16.87 8.82 -2.08
C SER A 132 16.13 10.00 -2.70
N LEU A 133 15.09 10.47 -2.02
CA LEU A 133 14.30 11.64 -2.39
C LEU A 133 14.10 12.55 -1.16
N PRO A 134 14.17 13.87 -1.33
CA PRO A 134 13.67 14.79 -0.31
C PRO A 134 12.19 14.51 -0.02
N LEU A 135 11.77 14.62 1.25
CA LEU A 135 10.37 14.36 1.63
C LEU A 135 9.38 15.26 0.88
N ALA A 136 9.75 16.52 0.65
CA ALA A 136 8.94 17.47 -0.11
C ALA A 136 8.72 17.01 -1.57
N GLU A 137 9.71 16.38 -2.19
CA GLU A 137 9.58 15.81 -3.54
C GLU A 137 8.60 14.64 -3.53
N LEU A 138 8.73 13.71 -2.57
CA LEU A 138 7.77 12.61 -2.42
C LEU A 138 6.34 13.16 -2.24
N GLU A 139 6.14 14.14 -1.37
CA GLU A 139 4.82 14.74 -1.15
C GLU A 139 4.23 15.36 -2.44
N GLN A 140 5.05 15.91 -3.32
CA GLN A 140 4.62 16.41 -4.62
C GLN A 140 4.27 15.29 -5.61
N LEU A 141 5.08 14.22 -5.65
CA LEU A 141 4.79 13.03 -6.47
C LEU A 141 3.53 12.31 -6.00
N TRP A 142 3.23 12.39 -4.72
CA TRP A 142 2.10 11.71 -4.11
C TRP A 142 0.79 12.50 -4.15
N LYS A 143 0.80 13.71 -4.70
CA LYS A 143 -0.40 14.49 -5.02
C LYS A 143 -0.82 14.23 -6.47
N PRO A 144 -2.14 14.12 -6.75
CA PRO A 144 -2.61 14.10 -8.13
C PRO A 144 -2.35 15.45 -8.79
N ILE A 145 -2.30 15.45 -10.11
CA ILE A 145 -2.33 16.66 -10.93
C ILE A 145 -3.69 16.80 -11.61
N ASP A 146 -4.01 18.00 -12.08
CA ASP A 146 -5.25 18.26 -12.79
C ASP A 146 -5.37 17.40 -14.05
N GLY A 147 -6.60 16.95 -14.34
CA GLY A 147 -6.91 16.09 -15.48
C GLY A 147 -6.93 14.60 -15.14
N ALA A 148 -6.61 13.76 -16.12
CA ALA A 148 -6.71 12.30 -16.03
C ALA A 148 -5.50 11.68 -15.31
N CYS A 149 -5.30 12.02 -14.04
CA CYS A 149 -4.25 11.40 -13.22
C CYS A 149 -4.67 9.99 -12.77
N GLU A 150 -3.78 9.01 -12.91
CA GLU A 150 -4.02 7.62 -12.53
C GLU A 150 -4.03 7.40 -11.00
N ILE A 151 -3.57 8.39 -10.21
CA ILE A 151 -3.55 8.32 -8.75
C ILE A 151 -4.57 9.28 -8.14
N VAL A 152 -5.12 8.91 -6.97
CA VAL A 152 -5.98 9.79 -6.15
C VAL A 152 -5.20 10.54 -5.06
N GLY A 153 -3.91 10.22 -4.92
CA GLY A 153 -2.97 10.82 -3.98
C GLY A 153 -3.00 10.22 -2.56
N GLY A 154 -1.82 10.19 -1.93
CA GLY A 154 -1.62 9.73 -0.55
C GLY A 154 -1.95 8.25 -0.31
N VAL A 155 -2.06 7.43 -1.35
CA VAL A 155 -2.39 6.01 -1.22
C VAL A 155 -1.13 5.18 -1.00
N LEU A 156 -1.16 4.32 0.01
CA LEU A 156 -0.19 3.25 0.24
C LEU A 156 -0.87 1.90 0.48
N LEU A 157 -0.08 0.86 0.30
CA LEU A 157 -0.36 -0.50 0.71
C LEU A 157 0.65 -0.90 1.79
N ALA A 158 0.17 -1.17 2.99
CA ALA A 158 0.96 -1.74 4.08
C ALA A 158 0.80 -3.26 4.08
N ILE A 159 1.90 -4.01 4.15
CA ILE A 159 1.93 -5.48 4.14
C ILE A 159 2.77 -5.96 5.31
N GLY A 160 2.23 -6.83 6.15
CA GLY A 160 2.93 -7.41 7.30
C GLY A 160 2.85 -8.94 7.31
N PRO A 161 3.52 -9.59 8.28
CA PRO A 161 3.22 -10.99 8.58
C PRO A 161 1.75 -11.15 8.99
N GLU A 162 1.22 -12.36 8.92
CA GLU A 162 -0.11 -12.69 9.44
C GLU A 162 -0.19 -12.32 10.94
N GLU A 163 -1.14 -11.46 11.30
CA GLU A 163 -1.40 -11.12 12.69
C GLU A 163 -2.47 -12.05 13.27
N LYS A 164 -2.07 -12.87 14.25
CA LYS A 164 -2.96 -13.76 14.98
C LYS A 164 -3.27 -13.15 16.34
N GLY A 165 -4.50 -12.73 16.54
CA GLY A 165 -4.99 -12.30 17.84
C GLY A 165 -5.84 -11.05 17.81
N PRO A 166 -6.37 -10.65 18.98
CA PRO A 166 -7.13 -9.43 19.11
C PRO A 166 -6.22 -8.22 18.89
N LEU A 167 -6.58 -7.40 17.91
CA LEU A 167 -5.87 -6.16 17.62
C LEU A 167 -6.35 -5.05 18.55
N ARG A 168 -5.44 -4.16 18.93
CA ARG A 168 -5.74 -2.98 19.75
C ARG A 168 -4.98 -1.78 19.22
N CYS A 169 -5.61 -0.61 19.35
CA CYS A 169 -4.92 0.64 19.09
C CYS A 169 -3.77 0.81 20.10
N GLY A 170 -2.55 1.03 19.61
CA GLY A 170 -1.37 1.24 20.46
C GLY A 170 -1.42 2.48 21.35
N ASP A 171 -2.26 3.47 21.02
CA ASP A 171 -2.33 4.74 21.77
C ASP A 171 -3.49 4.76 22.78
N CYS A 172 -4.71 4.44 22.35
CA CYS A 172 -5.91 4.50 23.21
C CYS A 172 -6.38 3.14 23.75
N GLY A 173 -5.74 2.04 23.34
CA GLY A 173 -6.09 0.68 23.79
C GLY A 173 -7.42 0.12 23.27
N ALA A 174 -8.16 0.91 22.49
CA ALA A 174 -9.45 0.51 21.93
C ALA A 174 -9.30 -0.80 21.11
N PRO A 175 -10.23 -1.76 21.26
CA PRO A 175 -10.20 -2.98 20.46
C PRO A 175 -10.42 -2.66 18.99
N LEU A 176 -9.66 -3.33 18.13
CA LEU A 176 -9.82 -3.29 16.69
C LEU A 176 -10.38 -4.65 16.25
N PRO A 177 -11.50 -4.69 15.51
CA PRO A 177 -11.95 -5.95 14.93
C PRO A 177 -10.91 -6.48 13.93
N ALA A 178 -10.91 -7.79 13.66
CA ALA A 178 -9.97 -8.35 12.67
C ALA A 178 -10.26 -7.85 11.24
N ALA A 179 -11.54 -7.59 10.93
CA ALA A 179 -11.99 -7.11 9.64
C ALA A 179 -13.27 -6.29 9.76
N LEU A 180 -13.55 -5.47 8.74
CA LEU A 180 -14.84 -4.82 8.51
C LEU A 180 -15.51 -5.44 7.28
N ALA A 181 -16.85 -5.44 7.22
CA ALA A 181 -17.55 -5.82 5.99
C ALA A 181 -17.49 -4.68 4.97
N CYS A 182 -17.11 -4.96 3.72
CA CYS A 182 -17.18 -3.97 2.66
C CYS A 182 -18.64 -3.60 2.36
N GLY A 183 -19.00 -2.32 2.44
CA GLY A 183 -20.35 -1.85 2.12
C GLY A 183 -20.76 -2.00 0.64
N ARG A 184 -19.82 -2.33 -0.26
CA ARG A 184 -20.10 -2.55 -1.69
C ARG A 184 -20.18 -4.03 -2.06
N CYS A 185 -19.18 -4.84 -1.70
CA CYS A 185 -19.10 -6.25 -2.11
C CYS A 185 -19.28 -7.24 -0.95
N HIS A 186 -19.50 -6.74 0.27
CA HIS A 186 -19.66 -7.51 1.51
C HIS A 186 -18.49 -8.42 1.90
N ARG A 187 -17.40 -8.44 1.12
CA ARG A 187 -16.18 -9.15 1.48
C ARG A 187 -15.45 -8.46 2.64
N PRO A 188 -14.71 -9.22 3.47
CA PRO A 188 -13.97 -8.66 4.58
C PRO A 188 -12.85 -7.72 4.10
N ILE A 189 -12.70 -6.60 4.79
CA ILE A 189 -11.60 -5.65 4.70
C ILE A 189 -10.73 -5.88 5.93
N ALA A 190 -9.56 -6.49 5.75
CA ALA A 190 -8.63 -6.75 6.84
C ALA A 190 -8.17 -5.44 7.51
N LEU A 191 -8.05 -5.46 8.84
CA LEU A 191 -7.61 -4.33 9.65
C LEU A 191 -6.16 -4.46 10.14
N ALA A 192 -5.39 -5.33 9.49
CA ALA A 192 -3.98 -5.57 9.74
C ALA A 192 -3.14 -5.14 8.51
N PRO A 193 -1.87 -4.69 8.69
CA PRO A 193 -1.16 -4.66 9.96
C PRO A 193 -1.62 -3.53 10.89
N ALA A 194 -1.74 -3.84 12.19
CA ALA A 194 -2.33 -2.91 13.17
C ALA A 194 -1.51 -1.62 13.33
N GLU A 195 -0.19 -1.68 13.13
CA GLU A 195 0.70 -0.52 13.15
C GLU A 195 0.41 0.46 12.01
N ALA A 196 -0.06 -0.05 10.85
CA ALA A 196 -0.46 0.80 9.74
C ALA A 196 -1.80 1.48 10.02
N LEU A 197 -2.76 0.68 10.48
CA LEU A 197 -4.13 1.13 10.69
C LEU A 197 -4.23 2.10 11.87
N GLY A 198 -3.55 1.83 12.97
CA GLY A 198 -3.65 2.66 14.18
C GLY A 198 -4.99 2.52 14.89
N CYS A 199 -5.97 3.37 14.57
CA CYS A 199 -7.28 3.37 15.23
C CYS A 199 -8.43 3.60 14.24
N LEU A 200 -9.62 3.07 14.56
CA LEU A 200 -10.85 3.37 13.84
C LEU A 200 -11.55 4.65 14.35
N ASP A 201 -11.35 5.02 15.62
CA ASP A 201 -11.92 6.26 16.16
C ASP A 201 -11.21 7.48 15.56
N ARG A 202 -11.98 8.35 14.92
CA ARG A 202 -11.50 9.57 14.26
C ARG A 202 -10.88 10.59 15.21
N ARG A 203 -11.24 10.54 16.49
CA ARG A 203 -10.70 11.42 17.53
C ARG A 203 -9.37 10.90 18.06
N CYS A 204 -9.02 9.64 17.78
CA CYS A 204 -7.76 9.09 18.21
C CYS A 204 -6.63 9.64 17.33
N PRO A 205 -5.58 10.24 17.91
CA PRO A 205 -4.42 10.75 17.15
C PRO A 205 -3.68 9.64 16.39
N ASN A 206 -3.94 8.38 16.75
CA ASN A 206 -3.37 7.22 16.09
C ASN A 206 -3.99 6.92 14.73
N ARG A 207 -5.17 7.48 14.41
CA ARG A 207 -5.81 7.34 13.09
C ARG A 207 -5.20 8.36 12.12
N ARG A 208 -4.20 7.92 11.35
CA ARG A 208 -3.43 8.78 10.43
C ARG A 208 -3.86 8.67 8.96
N TRP A 209 -5.03 8.12 8.71
CA TRP A 209 -5.59 7.87 7.38
C TRP A 209 -7.03 8.39 7.28
N ASP A 210 -7.42 8.81 6.08
CA ASP A 210 -8.77 9.27 5.76
C ASP A 210 -9.63 8.13 5.24
N ARG A 211 -9.05 7.27 4.39
CA ARG A 211 -9.76 6.15 3.76
C ARG A 211 -9.02 4.82 3.94
N LEU A 212 -9.82 3.77 4.07
CA LEU A 212 -9.42 2.37 4.03
C LEU A 212 -10.12 1.74 2.81
N TYR A 213 -9.37 1.18 1.87
CA TYR A 213 -9.91 0.60 0.64
C TYR A 213 -10.13 -0.89 0.78
N CYS A 214 -11.20 -1.40 0.19
CA CYS A 214 -11.48 -2.82 0.10
C CYS A 214 -10.52 -3.50 -0.91
N PRO A 215 -9.71 -4.49 -0.48
CA PRO A 215 -8.84 -5.24 -1.38
C PRO A 215 -9.58 -5.97 -2.51
N SER A 216 -10.86 -6.30 -2.34
CA SER A 216 -11.61 -7.05 -3.35
C SER A 216 -12.33 -6.21 -4.41
N CYS A 217 -12.65 -4.94 -4.15
CA CYS A 217 -13.44 -4.14 -5.10
C CYS A 217 -13.05 -2.66 -5.16
N ASP A 218 -11.93 -2.29 -4.53
CA ASP A 218 -11.37 -0.93 -4.50
C ASP A 218 -12.28 0.13 -3.89
N TRP A 219 -13.39 -0.29 -3.26
CA TRP A 219 -14.31 0.63 -2.63
C TRP A 219 -13.75 1.09 -1.29
N ALA A 220 -13.74 2.41 -1.09
CA ALA A 220 -13.51 3.02 0.20
C ALA A 220 -14.78 3.74 0.66
N PRO A 221 -15.33 3.42 1.84
CA PRO A 221 -16.43 4.20 2.39
C PRO A 221 -15.96 5.64 2.64
N PRO A 222 -16.84 6.64 2.45
CA PRO A 222 -16.63 7.92 3.08
C PRO A 222 -16.72 7.72 4.60
N PHE A 223 -15.60 7.86 5.32
CA PHE A 223 -15.60 7.86 6.79
C PHE A 223 -16.17 9.18 7.39
N ASP A 224 -16.70 10.05 6.53
CA ASP A 224 -17.05 11.44 6.81
C ASP A 224 -18.48 11.72 7.25
N LYS A 225 -19.33 10.70 7.43
CA LYS A 225 -20.66 10.94 8.01
C LYS A 225 -20.63 10.75 9.53
N PRO A 226 -20.66 11.83 10.34
CA PRO A 226 -20.95 11.69 11.76
C PRO A 226 -22.28 10.95 11.93
N GLY A 227 -22.26 9.84 12.67
CA GLY A 227 -23.44 8.98 12.89
C GLY A 227 -23.56 7.76 11.96
N GLY A 228 -22.62 7.54 11.04
CA GLY A 228 -22.52 6.28 10.32
C GLY A 228 -21.99 5.20 11.24
N THR A 229 -22.87 4.36 11.79
CA THR A 229 -22.47 3.03 12.28
C THR A 229 -21.78 2.30 11.13
N ILE A 230 -20.61 1.73 11.42
CA ILE A 230 -19.93 0.79 10.51
C ILE A 230 -20.81 -0.45 10.36
#